data_AF-A0A9W6I4E7-F1
#
_entry.id   AF-A0A9W6I4E7-F1
#
_cell.length_a   1.000
_cell.length_b   1.000
_cell.length_c   1.000
_cell.angle_alpha   90.00
_cell.angle_beta   90.00
_cell.angle_gamma   90.00
#
_symmetry.space_group_name_H-M   'P 1'
#
loop_
_entity.id
_entity.type
_entity.pdbx_description
1 polymer ?
#
loop_
_entity_poly.entity_id
_entity_poly.type
_entity_poly.pdbx_seq_one_letter_code
_entity_poly.pdbx_strand_id
1 'polypeptide(L)'
;MDMNILSRSAIIRRRRALVHIVLRDMAETGDTSVPPWWEPDIQQEFGGLSGFLAELSRQWWTAYAAHLDALIELGSDDPARAWADVAEQMPQLRAVLDSYADESALAEAERRHCDVLRWTTRRESRHAA
;
A
#
# COMPACT_ATOMS: atom_id res chain seq x y z
N MET A 1 0.10 -35.04 2.85
CA MET A 1 0.21 -34.16 1.67
C MET A 1 0.40 -32.75 2.22
N ASP A 2 1.66 -32.35 2.41
CA ASP A 2 2.03 -31.07 3.02
C ASP A 2 2.13 -29.99 1.94
N MET A 3 1.08 -29.17 1.83
CA MET A 3 1.03 -27.99 0.97
C MET A 3 1.44 -26.71 1.73
N ASN A 4 2.33 -26.81 2.72
CA ASN A 4 2.50 -25.74 3.72
C ASN A 4 3.88 -25.07 3.77
N ILE A 5 4.53 -24.86 2.61
CA ILE A 5 5.69 -23.97 2.49
C ILE A 5 5.64 -23.23 1.15
N LEU A 6 4.58 -22.45 0.90
CA LEU A 6 4.80 -21.23 0.14
C LEU A 6 5.59 -20.32 1.08
N SER A 7 6.92 -20.35 0.95
CA SER A 7 7.82 -19.47 1.71
C SER A 7 7.22 -18.07 1.74
N ARG A 8 7.25 -17.38 2.88
CA ARG A 8 6.74 -16.00 3.05
C ARG A 8 7.06 -15.09 1.85
N SER A 9 8.25 -15.28 1.28
CA SER A 9 8.77 -14.58 0.10
C SER A 9 8.01 -14.85 -1.21
N ALA A 10 7.41 -16.03 -1.39
CA ALA A 10 6.56 -16.37 -2.53
C ALA A 10 5.18 -15.69 -2.43
N ILE A 11 4.60 -15.67 -1.23
CA ILE A 11 3.33 -14.96 -0.94
C ILE A 11 3.51 -13.45 -1.14
N ILE A 12 4.59 -12.88 -0.62
CA ILE A 12 4.91 -11.45 -0.80
C ILE A 12 5.10 -11.11 -2.28
N ARG A 13 5.83 -11.95 -3.03
CA ARG A 13 6.04 -11.75 -4.47
C ARG A 13 4.73 -11.83 -5.25
N ARG A 14 3.86 -12.79 -4.92
CA ARG A 14 2.55 -12.97 -5.56
C ARG A 14 1.64 -11.77 -5.31
N ARG A 15 1.52 -11.31 -4.06
CA ARG A 15 0.76 -10.10 -3.71
C ARG A 15 1.28 -8.86 -4.42
N ARG A 16 2.61 -8.66 -4.47
CA ARG A 16 3.22 -7.51 -5.15
C ARG A 16 3.00 -7.56 -6.66
N ALA A 17 3.08 -8.75 -7.27
CA ALA A 17 2.76 -8.93 -8.68
C ALA A 17 1.29 -8.63 -8.98
N LEU A 18 0.37 -9.12 -8.14
CA LEU A 18 -1.07 -8.87 -8.29
C LEU A 18 -1.39 -7.38 -8.21
N VAL A 19 -0.84 -6.66 -7.23
CA VAL A 19 -0.95 -5.19 -7.14
C VAL A 19 -0.48 -4.51 -8.41
N HIS A 20 0.69 -4.89 -8.92
CA HIS A 20 1.25 -4.26 -10.11
C HIS A 20 0.40 -4.53 -11.37
N ILE A 21 -0.12 -5.75 -11.51
CA ILE A 21 -0.97 -6.12 -12.64
C ILE A 21 -2.31 -5.38 -12.58
N VAL A 22 -2.97 -5.35 -11.42
CA VAL A 22 -4.24 -4.64 -11.24
C VAL A 22 -4.08 -3.14 -11.50
N LEU A 23 -3.03 -2.50 -10.93
CA LEU A 23 -2.76 -1.08 -11.18
C LEU A 23 -2.46 -0.78 -12.65
N ARG A 24 -1.77 -1.69 -13.34
CA ARG A 24 -1.51 -1.56 -14.77
C ARG A 24 -2.79 -1.67 -15.59
N ASP A 25 -3.65 -2.64 -15.30
CA ASP A 25 -4.94 -2.83 -15.96
C ASP A 25 -5.83 -1.59 -15.80
N MET A 26 -5.92 -1.05 -14.58
CA MET A 26 -6.61 0.21 -14.27
C MET A 26 -6.04 1.41 -15.04
N ALA A 27 -4.72 1.49 -15.19
CA ALA A 27 -4.07 2.53 -15.97
C ALA A 27 -4.31 2.39 -17.47
N GLU A 28 -4.38 1.16 -18.00
CA GLU A 28 -4.65 0.88 -19.41
C GLU A 28 -6.12 1.13 -19.78
N THR A 29 -7.06 0.83 -18.88
CA THR A 29 -8.50 1.12 -19.06
C THR A 29 -8.85 2.59 -18.77
N GLY A 30 -8.00 3.30 -18.02
CA GLY A 30 -8.28 4.64 -17.51
C GLY A 30 -9.34 4.65 -16.41
N ASP A 31 -9.71 3.46 -15.89
CA ASP A 31 -10.64 3.32 -14.79
C ASP A 31 -9.87 3.28 -13.46
N THR A 32 -10.28 4.13 -12.54
CA THR A 32 -9.73 4.15 -11.18
C THR A 32 -10.45 3.17 -10.26
N SER A 33 -11.51 2.51 -10.74
CA SER A 33 -12.26 1.48 -10.02
C SER A 33 -11.70 0.09 -10.28
N VAL A 34 -11.56 -0.72 -9.23
CA VAL A 34 -11.09 -2.10 -9.36
C VAL A 34 -12.08 -2.88 -10.22
N PRO A 35 -11.64 -3.48 -11.35
CA PRO A 35 -12.56 -4.22 -12.20
C PRO A 35 -13.13 -5.46 -11.50
N PRO A 36 -14.41 -5.82 -11.76
CA PRO A 36 -15.10 -6.89 -11.04
C PRO A 36 -14.47 -8.27 -11.25
N TRP A 37 -13.76 -8.50 -12.35
CA TRP A 37 -13.05 -9.76 -12.59
C TRP A 37 -11.82 -9.97 -11.69
N TRP A 38 -11.31 -8.91 -11.05
CA TRP A 38 -10.21 -9.00 -10.07
C TRP A 38 -10.68 -9.27 -8.64
N GLU A 39 -11.98 -9.14 -8.35
CA GLU A 39 -12.56 -9.41 -7.03
C GLU A 39 -12.18 -10.78 -6.43
N PRO A 40 -12.24 -11.92 -7.14
CA PRO A 40 -11.90 -13.22 -6.55
C PRO A 40 -10.42 -13.32 -6.16
N ASP A 41 -9.49 -12.84 -6.99
CA ASP A 41 -8.06 -12.81 -6.69
C ASP A 41 -7.75 -11.85 -5.53
N ILE A 42 -8.40 -10.69 -5.50
CA ILE A 42 -8.28 -9.71 -4.41
C ILE A 42 -8.85 -10.26 -3.10
N GLN A 43 -9.99 -10.94 -3.16
CA GLN A 43 -10.60 -11.60 -2.01
C GLN A 43 -9.68 -12.69 -1.46
N GLN A 44 -9.07 -13.49 -2.33
CA GLN A 44 -8.16 -14.56 -1.94
C GLN A 44 -6.86 -14.03 -1.32
N GLU A 45 -6.25 -13.03 -1.94
CA GLU A 45 -4.91 -12.56 -1.55
C GLU A 45 -4.95 -11.50 -0.45
N PHE A 46 -5.94 -10.62 -0.44
CA PHE A 46 -6.01 -9.46 0.47
C PHE A 46 -7.20 -9.52 1.44
N GLY A 47 -8.09 -10.49 1.30
CA GLY A 47 -9.30 -10.57 2.12
C GLY A 47 -10.40 -9.60 1.68
N GLY A 48 -10.29 -9.05 0.46
CA GLY A 48 -11.29 -8.18 -0.16
C GLY A 48 -10.72 -6.80 -0.52
N LEU A 49 -11.58 -5.95 -1.09
CA LEU A 49 -11.21 -4.62 -1.59
C LEU A 49 -10.57 -3.75 -0.49
N SER A 50 -11.12 -3.74 0.73
CA SER A 50 -10.56 -2.97 1.84
C SER A 50 -9.13 -3.39 2.19
N GLY A 51 -8.81 -4.69 2.11
CA GLY A 51 -7.46 -5.20 2.34
C GLY A 51 -6.49 -4.84 1.22
N PHE A 52 -6.98 -4.79 -0.02
CA PHE A 52 -6.21 -4.34 -1.17
C PHE A 52 -5.89 -2.85 -1.07
N LEU A 53 -6.89 -2.00 -0.81
CA LEU A 53 -6.71 -0.57 -0.58
C LEU A 53 -5.77 -0.29 0.61
N ALA A 54 -5.85 -1.07 1.68
CA ALA A 54 -4.93 -0.96 2.81
C ALA A 54 -3.48 -1.19 2.41
N GLU A 55 -3.22 -2.19 1.55
CA GLU A 55 -1.87 -2.48 1.07
C GLU A 55 -1.37 -1.38 0.11
N LEU A 56 -2.24 -0.83 -0.75
CA LEU A 56 -1.91 0.30 -1.61
C LEU A 56 -1.55 1.56 -0.79
N SER A 57 -2.39 1.92 0.18
CA SER A 57 -2.14 3.03 1.10
C SER A 57 -0.84 2.82 1.87
N ARG A 58 -0.59 1.61 2.36
CA ARG A 58 0.68 1.26 3.02
C ARG A 58 1.88 1.46 2.11
N GLN A 59 1.82 1.04 0.85
CA GLN A 59 2.92 1.22 -0.10
C GLN A 59 3.21 2.70 -0.34
N TRP A 60 2.16 3.50 -0.53
CA TRP A 60 2.27 4.95 -0.68
C TRP A 60 2.95 5.60 0.54
N TRP A 61 2.43 5.36 1.75
CA TRP A 61 2.98 5.93 2.97
C TRP A 61 4.41 5.47 3.26
N THR A 62 4.73 4.21 2.94
CA THR A 62 6.11 3.69 3.09
C THR A 62 7.06 4.39 2.13
N ALA A 63 6.67 4.60 0.88
CA ALA A 63 7.47 5.30 -0.11
C ALA A 63 7.67 6.78 0.25
N TYR A 64 6.59 7.43 0.72
CA TYR A 64 6.61 8.80 1.23
C TYR A 64 7.54 8.97 2.43
N ALA A 65 7.42 8.12 3.45
CA ALA A 65 8.29 8.18 4.63
C ALA A 65 9.77 7.97 4.23
N ALA A 66 10.05 6.99 3.38
CA ALA A 66 11.41 6.74 2.91
C ALA A 66 11.99 7.91 2.09
N HIS A 67 11.18 8.59 1.28
CA HIS A 67 11.61 9.79 0.56
C HIS A 67 11.81 10.99 1.49
N LEU A 68 10.92 11.17 2.47
CA LEU A 68 11.07 12.23 3.45
C LEU A 68 12.35 12.05 4.28
N ASP A 69 12.61 10.83 4.76
CA ASP A 69 13.85 10.51 5.48
C ASP A 69 15.08 10.81 4.61
N ALA A 70 15.06 10.42 3.34
CA ALA A 70 16.16 10.70 2.40
C ALA A 70 16.36 12.20 2.16
N LEU A 71 15.28 13.00 2.06
CA LEU A 71 15.40 14.46 1.93
C LEU A 71 15.98 15.09 3.21
N ILE A 72 15.54 14.64 4.38
CA ILE A 72 16.07 15.10 5.67
C ILE A 72 17.57 14.82 5.77
N GLU A 73 18.03 13.63 5.36
CA GLU A 73 19.46 13.29 5.30
C GLU A 73 20.25 14.18 4.33
N LEU A 74 19.61 14.67 3.26
CA LEU A 74 20.18 15.62 2.31
C LEU A 74 20.07 17.08 2.78
N GLY A 75 19.53 17.33 3.98
CA GLY A 75 19.39 18.66 4.58
C GLY A 75 18.17 19.44 4.09
N SER A 76 17.19 18.78 3.48
CA SER A 76 15.92 19.37 3.03
C SER A 76 14.76 18.73 3.80
N ASP A 77 14.01 19.54 4.54
CA ASP A 77 12.80 19.08 5.23
C ASP A 77 11.56 19.66 4.51
N ASP A 78 11.42 19.32 3.23
CA ASP A 78 10.26 19.72 2.43
C ASP A 78 9.32 18.52 2.20
N PRO A 79 8.27 18.37 3.02
CA PRO A 79 7.30 17.30 2.86
C PRO A 79 6.48 17.43 1.57
N ALA A 80 6.27 18.65 1.06
CA ALA A 80 5.57 18.85 -0.21
C ALA A 80 6.44 18.34 -1.38
N ARG A 81 7.76 18.48 -1.28
CA ARG A 81 8.69 17.91 -2.24
C ARG A 81 8.70 16.39 -2.21
N ALA A 82 8.79 15.76 -1.03
CA ALA A 82 8.68 14.31 -0.89
C ALA A 82 7.38 13.77 -1.49
N TRP A 83 6.27 14.48 -1.25
CA TRP A 83 4.97 14.12 -1.79
C TRP A 83 4.93 14.17 -3.31
N ALA A 84 5.45 15.26 -3.91
CA ALA A 84 5.52 15.42 -5.36
C ALA A 84 6.42 14.35 -6.01
N ASP A 85 7.60 14.08 -5.43
CA ASP A 85 8.55 13.10 -5.97
C ASP A 85 7.94 11.68 -5.96
N VAL A 86 7.21 11.31 -4.90
CA VAL A 86 6.52 10.00 -4.82
C VAL A 86 5.31 9.95 -5.76
N ALA A 87 4.59 11.05 -5.94
CA ALA A 87 3.50 11.15 -6.91
C ALA A 87 4.00 10.99 -8.35
N GLU A 88 5.17 11.55 -8.68
CA GLU A 88 5.82 11.39 -9.98
C GLU A 88 6.32 9.95 -10.21
N GLN A 89 6.81 9.29 -9.16
CA GLN A 89 7.27 7.90 -9.26
C GLN A 89 6.13 6.88 -9.35
N MET A 90 4.97 7.17 -8.76
CA MET A 90 3.85 6.24 -8.67
C MET A 90 2.50 6.92 -9.02
N PRO A 91 2.35 7.52 -10.22
CA PRO A 91 1.16 8.32 -10.55
C PRO A 91 -0.13 7.50 -10.59
N GLN A 92 -0.06 6.24 -10.99
CA GLN A 92 -1.22 5.34 -11.04
C GLN A 92 -1.71 5.00 -9.63
N LEU A 93 -0.78 4.75 -8.70
CA LEU A 93 -1.11 4.49 -7.30
C LEU A 93 -1.79 5.71 -6.67
N ARG A 94 -1.28 6.92 -6.99
CA ARG A 94 -1.88 8.17 -6.53
C ARG A 94 -3.30 8.35 -7.05
N ALA A 95 -3.53 8.13 -8.34
CA ALA A 95 -4.83 8.27 -8.98
C ALA A 95 -5.88 7.30 -8.39
N VAL A 96 -5.49 6.06 -8.10
CA VAL A 96 -6.37 5.08 -7.45
C VAL A 96 -6.69 5.54 -6.03
N LEU A 97 -5.69 5.92 -5.22
CA LEU A 97 -5.94 6.40 -3.86
C LEU A 97 -6.81 7.67 -3.83
N ASP A 98 -6.66 8.55 -4.82
CA ASP A 98 -7.52 9.73 -4.98
C ASP A 98 -8.96 9.37 -5.30
N SER A 99 -9.18 8.40 -6.19
CA SER A 99 -10.52 7.96 -6.55
C SER A 99 -11.27 7.29 -5.39
N TYR A 100 -10.53 6.71 -4.44
CA TYR A 100 -11.08 6.07 -3.25
C TYR A 100 -10.98 6.96 -1.99
N ALA A 101 -10.60 8.23 -2.12
CA ALA A 101 -10.41 9.13 -0.98
C ALA A 101 -11.69 9.36 -0.16
N ASP A 102 -12.85 9.37 -0.82
CA ASP A 102 -14.17 9.53 -0.19
C ASP A 102 -14.84 8.19 0.20
N GLU A 103 -14.19 7.07 -0.09
CA GLU A 103 -14.75 5.73 0.15
C GLU A 103 -14.51 5.28 1.59
N SER A 104 -15.59 4.91 2.29
CA SER A 104 -15.52 4.44 3.68
C SER A 104 -14.62 3.19 3.84
N ALA A 105 -14.45 2.41 2.77
CA ALA A 105 -13.53 1.29 2.72
C ALA A 105 -12.06 1.70 2.89
N LEU A 106 -11.64 2.86 2.36
CA LEU A 106 -10.30 3.40 2.57
C LEU A 106 -10.16 3.91 4.01
N ALA A 107 -11.16 4.61 4.54
CA ALA A 107 -11.14 5.09 5.92
C ALA A 107 -11.14 3.95 6.96
N GLU A 108 -11.73 2.79 6.65
CA GLU A 108 -11.67 1.59 7.51
C GLU A 108 -10.32 0.86 7.37
N ALA A 109 -9.76 0.83 6.16
CA ALA A 109 -8.43 0.31 5.89
C ALA A 109 -7.34 1.11 6.61
N GLU A 110 -7.39 2.45 6.54
CA GLU A 110 -6.49 3.36 7.24
C GLU A 110 -6.61 3.22 8.76
N ARG A 111 -7.84 3.08 9.29
CA ARG A 111 -8.05 2.82 10.73
C ARG A 111 -7.38 1.52 11.19
N ARG A 112 -7.53 0.43 10.43
CA ARG A 112 -6.83 -0.83 10.72
C ARG A 112 -5.30 -0.68 10.59
N HIS A 113 -4.82 0.17 9.68
CA HIS A 113 -3.40 0.44 9.50
C HIS A 113 -2.80 1.23 10.67
N CYS A 114 -3.49 2.26 11.17
CA CYS A 114 -3.10 3.00 12.36
C CYS A 114 -3.00 2.09 13.60
N ASP A 115 -3.90 1.11 13.75
CA ASP A 115 -3.82 0.13 14.84
C ASP A 115 -2.60 -0.79 14.74
N VAL A 116 -2.22 -1.20 13.53
CA VAL A 116 -1.02 -2.02 13.30
C VAL A 116 0.25 -1.20 13.51
N LEU A 117 0.34 0.02 12.99
CA LEU A 117 1.51 0.91 13.19
C LEU A 117 1.68 1.31 14.65
N ARG A 118 0.59 1.58 15.37
CA ARG A 118 0.59 1.83 16.82
C ARG A 118 1.07 0.60 17.61
N TRP A 119 0.84 -0.62 17.11
CA TRP A 119 1.31 -1.84 17.76
C TRP A 119 2.77 -2.15 17.46
N THR A 120 3.24 -1.92 16.22
CA THR A 120 4.65 -2.15 15.85
C THR A 120 5.57 -1.13 16.52
N THR A 121 5.21 0.15 16.53
CA THR A 121 5.98 1.20 17.23
C THR A 121 6.05 0.95 18.75
N ARG A 122 4.98 0.45 19.38
CA ARG A 122 4.99 0.08 20.80
C ARG A 122 5.89 -1.12 21.12
N ARG A 123 6.14 -2.00 20.14
CA ARG A 123 6.94 -3.22 20.34
C ARG A 123 8.45 -2.94 20.30
N GLU A 124 8.88 -1.94 19.53
CA GLU A 124 10.27 -1.49 19.51
C GLU A 124 10.67 -0.76 20.81
N SER A 125 9.73 -0.08 21.47
CA SER A 125 9.97 0.54 22.79
C SER A 125 10.21 -0.46 23.94
N ARG A 126 9.97 -1.77 23.75
CA ARG A 126 10.20 -2.80 24.78
C ARG A 126 11.54 -3.55 24.66
N HIS A 127 12.33 -3.28 23.62
CA HIS A 127 13.65 -3.89 23.41
C HIS A 127 14.83 -2.95 23.74
N ALA A 128 14.55 -1.78 24.31
CA ALA A 128 15.55 -0.80 24.75
C ALA A 128 15.46 -0.53 26.27
N ALA A 129 15.38 -1.59 27.07
CA ALA A 129 15.48 -1.53 28.53
C ALA A 129 16.42 -2.62 29.05
#